data_AF-A0A4Y1ZHK8-F1
#
_entry.id   AF-A0A4Y1ZHK8-F1
#
_cell.length_a   1.000
_cell.length_b   1.000
_cell.length_c   1.000
_cell.angle_alpha   90.00
_cell.angle_beta   90.00
_cell.angle_gamma   90.00
#
_symmetry.space_group_name_H-M   'P 1'
#
loop_
_entity.id
_entity.type
_entity.pdbx_description
1 polymer ?
#
loop_
_entity_poly.entity_id
_entity_poly.type
_entity_poly.pdbx_seq_one_letter_code
_entity_poly.pdbx_strand_id
1 'polypeptide(L)' 'MKHVAIPVRGTIRSIGQAHLVMARTRPKLIGGERAVYSIREKAEQD' A
#
# COMPACT_ATOMS: atom_id res chain seq x y z
N MET A 1 10.08 -4.16 6.89
CA MET A 1 8.81 -3.51 6.54
C MET A 1 9.01 -2.02 6.54
N LYS A 2 8.64 -1.32 5.45
CA LYS A 2 8.73 0.15 5.39
C LYS A 2 7.68 0.76 6.32
N HIS A 3 7.91 2.00 6.75
CA HIS A 3 7.17 2.63 7.84
C HIS A 3 5.66 2.81 7.59
N VAL A 4 5.24 3.03 6.35
CA VAL A 4 3.81 3.20 6.03
C VAL A 4 3.29 1.91 5.42
N ALA A 5 2.53 1.17 6.22
CA ALA A 5 1.79 -0.01 5.78
C ALA A 5 0.41 0.39 5.26
N ILE A 6 -0.02 -0.25 4.16
CA ILE A 6 -1.36 -0.08 3.58
C ILE A 6 -1.99 -1.47 3.46
N PRO A 7 -3.18 -1.70 4.03
CA PRO A 7 -3.88 -2.96 3.84
C PRO A 7 -4.30 -3.12 2.37
N VAL A 8 -4.11 -4.32 1.85
CA VAL A 8 -4.59 -4.71 0.52
C VAL A 8 -5.68 -5.74 0.69
N ARG A 9 -6.76 -5.59 -0.09
CA ARG A 9 -7.85 -6.56 -0.14
C ARG A 9 -7.72 -7.36 -1.44
N GLY A 10 -7.14 -8.55 -1.31
CA GLY A 10 -7.12 -9.53 -2.40
C GLY A 10 -8.43 -10.30 -2.49
N THR A 11 -8.57 -11.07 -3.55
CA THR A 11 -9.70 -12.00 -3.76
C THR A 11 -9.67 -13.17 -2.77
N ILE A 12 -8.48 -13.59 -2.35
CA ILE A 12 -8.25 -14.66 -1.37
C ILE A 12 -8.30 -14.07 0.05
N ARG A 13 -9.11 -14.67 0.92
CA ARG A 13 -9.35 -14.19 2.31
C ARG A 13 -8.74 -15.10 3.39
N SER A 14 -8.42 -16.34 3.03
CA SER A 14 -7.82 -17.32 3.92
C SER A 14 -7.01 -18.34 3.13
N ILE A 15 -6.05 -18.96 3.79
CA ILE A 15 -5.30 -20.10 3.26
C ILE A 15 -5.62 -21.28 4.17
N GLY A 16 -6.38 -22.25 3.66
CA GLY A 16 -7.03 -23.26 4.51
C GLY A 16 -7.91 -22.59 5.57
N GLN A 17 -7.64 -22.88 6.84
CA GLN A 17 -8.34 -22.30 7.99
C GLN A 17 -7.68 -21.01 8.54
N ALA A 18 -6.54 -20.59 7.99
CA ALA A 18 -5.83 -19.41 8.48
C ALA A 18 -6.35 -18.13 7.81
N HIS A 19 -6.69 -17.11 8.60
CA HIS A 19 -7.08 -15.80 8.10
C HIS A 19 -5.91 -15.07 7.45
N LEU A 20 -6.13 -14.57 6.23
CA LEU A 20 -5.10 -13.88 5.46
C LEU A 20 -5.22 -12.37 5.63
N VAL A 21 -4.14 -11.74 6.13
CA VAL A 21 -4.00 -10.28 6.21
C VAL A 21 -2.89 -9.84 5.27
N MET A 22 -3.24 -9.11 4.23
CA MET A 22 -2.29 -8.60 3.24
C MET A 22 -2.06 -7.10 3.44
N ALA A 23 -0.80 -6.69 3.32
CA ALA A 23 -0.41 -5.30 3.30
C ALA A 23 0.74 -5.08 2.32
N ARG A 24 0.70 -3.93 1.62
CA ARG A 24 1.84 -3.39 0.87
C ARG A 24 2.36 -2.15 1.57
N THR A 25 3.48 -1.62 1.11
CA THR A 25 4.04 -0.39 1.70
C THR A 25 4.12 0.73 0.68
N ARG A 26 4.08 1.98 1.15
CA ARG A 26 4.38 3.16 0.33
C ARG A 26 5.36 4.10 1.02
N PRO A 27 6.01 5.01 0.28
CA PRO A 27 6.69 6.15 0.89
C PRO A 27 5.71 7.05 1.65
N LYS A 28 6.24 7.80 2.63
CA LYS A 28 5.48 8.87 3.26
C LYS A 28 5.16 9.94 2.21
N LEU A 29 3.90 10.36 2.14
CA LEU A 29 3.53 11.55 1.37
C LEU A 29 3.73 12.75 2.30
N ILE A 30 4.85 13.45 2.11
CA ILE A 30 5.24 14.63 2.87
C ILE A 30 5.34 15.86 1.97
N GLY A 31 4.94 17.01 2.51
CA GLY A 31 4.94 18.27 1.78
C GLY A 31 4.06 19.31 2.47
N GLY A 32 4.34 20.60 2.23
CA GLY A 32 3.54 21.71 2.77
C GLY A 32 2.22 21.89 2.03
N GLU A 33 1.52 22.99 2.31
CA GLU A 33 0.18 23.29 1.79
C GLU A 33 0.07 23.21 0.25
N ARG A 34 1.14 23.57 -0.48
CA ARG A 34 1.17 23.58 -1.94
C ARG A 34 1.72 22.28 -2.55
N ALA A 35 1.92 21.23 -1.76
CA ALA A 35 2.48 19.98 -2.26
C ALA A 35 1.47 19.21 -3.12
N VAL A 36 1.90 18.81 -4.31
CA VAL A 36 1.10 18.04 -5.26
C VAL A 36 1.77 16.69 -5.46
N TYR A 37 1.01 15.60 -5.31
CA TYR A 37 1.47 14.24 -5.59
C TYR A 37 0.84 13.75 -6.89
N SER A 38 1.66 13.42 -7.89
CA SER A 38 1.17 12.74 -9.09
C SER A 38 0.90 11.27 -8.75
N ILE A 39 -0.37 10.87 -8.80
CA ILE A 39 -0.80 9.51 -8.45
C ILE A 39 -0.59 8.52 -9.61
N ARG A 40 -0.03 8.96 -10.75
CA ARG A 40 -0.12 8.25 -12.04
C ARG A 40 1.18 7.66 -12.61
N GLU A 41 2.33 7.73 -11.93
CA GLU A 41 3.60 7.31 -12.55
C GLU A 41 4.34 6.16 -11.87
N LYS A 42 3.71 5.44 -10.93
CA LYS A 42 4.36 4.29 -10.27
C LYS A 42 3.38 3.19 -9.88
N ALA A 43 2.64 2.69 -10.86
CA ALA A 43 1.84 1.46 -10.71
C ALA A 43 2.64 0.18 -11.02
N GLU A 44 3.89 0.29 -11.51
CA GLU A 44 4.66 -0.83 -12.08
C GLU A 44 6.03 -1.08 -11.41
N GLN A 45 6.26 -0.58 -10.20
CA GLN A 45 7.50 -0.91 -9.50
C GLN A 45 7.28 -1.13 -8.01
N ASP A 46 6.55 -2.20 -7.71
CA ASP A 46 6.68 -3.06 -6.52
C ASP A 46 5.86 -4.35 -6.75
#